data_AF-A0A955F5F2-F1
#
_entry.id   AF-A0A955F5F2-F1
#
_cell.length_a   1.000
_cell.length_b   1.000
_cell.length_c   1.000
_cell.angle_alpha   90.00
_cell.angle_beta   90.00
_cell.angle_gamma   90.00
#
_symmetry.space_group_name_H-M   'P 1'
#
loop_
_entity.id
_entity.type
_entity.pdbx_description
1 polymer ?
#
loop_
_entity_poly.entity_id
_entity_poly.type
_entity_poly.pdbx_seq_one_letter_code
_entity_poly.pdbx_strand_id
1 'polypeptide(L)'
;GQFNCDPSRIYLEGLGPGGEAAAQLAALYGDIFAAVAVRNGYPRKPELTSGMERVPTMFLMREGSELTTAGRKAFFDDMMKRAKDVGIENDIKIVTLPALEKVTPKDMAGCAVEPLLDATDDVVAFLEPHRLVSYPDTIRVTTNDRNFSKRAWVRLRRFEVGDGDTVVDLKGKIDKKTNTIELEAENVFAFTFFLNDVLLDLDRPVTVMVNGRTAYIGTVERKLETMLDDYRTYPFLTHRSYSASLLVEVKEEALAPETPKEDGQGAGEEAGGK
;
A
#
# COMPACT_ATOMS: atom_id res chain seq x y z
N GLY A 1 7.37 11.63 -25.52
CA GLY A 1 6.68 12.26 -24.38
C GLY A 1 6.92 13.75 -24.44
N GLN A 2 5.91 14.58 -24.15
CA GLN A 2 5.96 16.04 -24.35
C GLN A 2 6.83 16.78 -23.30
N PHE A 3 7.24 16.10 -22.22
CA PHE A 3 8.09 16.64 -21.14
C PHE A 3 9.07 15.56 -20.63
N ASN A 4 10.28 15.97 -20.23
CA ASN A 4 11.31 15.11 -19.65
C ASN A 4 11.21 15.12 -18.11
N CYS A 5 10.20 14.44 -17.57
CA CYS A 5 9.98 14.31 -16.14
C CYS A 5 10.60 13.01 -15.61
N ASP A 6 11.15 13.04 -14.40
CA ASP A 6 11.64 11.85 -13.71
C ASP A 6 10.46 11.05 -13.14
N PRO A 7 10.18 9.84 -13.64
CA PRO A 7 9.03 9.05 -13.22
C PRO A 7 9.15 8.56 -11.76
N SER A 8 10.34 8.56 -11.17
CA SER A 8 10.55 8.20 -9.77
C SER A 8 10.26 9.36 -8.80
N ARG A 9 10.02 10.58 -9.32
CA ARG A 9 9.79 11.81 -8.55
C ARG A 9 8.51 12.52 -8.97
N ILE A 10 7.42 11.76 -9.08
CA ILE A 10 6.09 12.31 -9.28
C ILE A 10 5.47 12.54 -7.91
N TYR A 11 5.23 13.80 -7.57
CA TYR A 11 4.58 14.20 -6.32
C TYR A 11 3.19 14.73 -6.60
N LEU A 12 2.30 14.65 -5.61
CA LEU A 12 0.97 15.25 -5.69
C LEU A 12 0.71 16.14 -4.48
N GLU A 13 0.20 17.33 -4.74
CA GLU A 13 -0.21 18.27 -3.71
C GLU A 13 -1.53 18.94 -4.08
N GLY A 14 -2.34 19.26 -3.07
CA GLY A 14 -3.50 20.11 -3.28
C GLY A 14 -3.97 20.80 -2.01
N LEU A 15 -4.75 21.88 -2.21
CA LEU A 15 -5.38 22.67 -1.15
C LEU A 15 -6.91 22.53 -1.20
N GLY A 16 -7.57 22.32 -0.06
CA GLY A 16 -9.03 22.29 0.04
C GLY A 16 -9.63 21.17 -0.80
N PRO A 17 -10.54 21.46 -1.76
CA PRO A 17 -11.03 20.47 -2.72
C PRO A 17 -9.91 19.78 -3.53
N GLY A 18 -8.82 20.50 -3.82
CA GLY A 18 -7.64 19.91 -4.45
C GLY A 18 -6.88 18.97 -3.51
N GLY A 19 -6.85 19.28 -2.21
CA GLY A 19 -6.26 18.42 -1.18
C GLY A 19 -7.08 17.14 -0.98
N GLU A 20 -8.41 17.26 -0.94
CA GLU A 20 -9.33 16.10 -0.94
C GLU A 20 -9.10 15.22 -2.18
N ALA A 21 -8.97 15.82 -3.37
CA ALA A 21 -8.65 15.08 -4.59
C ALA A 21 -7.26 14.40 -4.50
N ALA A 22 -6.26 15.09 -3.94
CA ALA A 22 -4.93 14.53 -3.73
C ALA A 22 -4.96 13.30 -2.81
N ALA A 23 -5.67 13.40 -1.69
CA ALA A 23 -5.88 12.29 -0.76
C ALA A 23 -6.62 11.12 -1.42
N GLN A 24 -7.67 11.41 -2.19
CA GLN A 24 -8.44 10.40 -2.92
C GLN A 24 -7.58 9.66 -3.96
N LEU A 25 -6.70 10.37 -4.66
CA LEU A 25 -5.77 9.80 -5.63
C LEU A 25 -4.65 8.99 -4.96
N ALA A 26 -4.11 9.45 -3.82
CA ALA A 26 -3.18 8.66 -3.01
C ALA A 26 -3.81 7.32 -2.60
N ALA A 27 -5.06 7.34 -2.14
CA ALA A 27 -5.76 6.13 -1.75
C ALA A 27 -5.99 5.13 -2.90
N LEU A 28 -6.41 5.63 -4.07
CA LEU A 28 -6.78 4.78 -5.21
C LEU A 28 -5.60 4.38 -6.09
N TYR A 29 -4.56 5.21 -6.12
CA TYR A 29 -3.45 5.13 -7.06
C TYR A 29 -2.09 5.39 -6.38
N GLY A 30 -1.92 5.04 -5.10
CA GLY A 30 -0.69 5.31 -4.34
C GLY A 30 0.60 4.83 -5.02
N ASP A 31 0.53 3.75 -5.81
CA ASP A 31 1.64 3.18 -6.58
C ASP A 31 2.23 4.11 -7.67
N ILE A 32 1.66 5.30 -7.91
CA ILE A 32 2.11 6.23 -8.97
C ILE A 32 2.80 7.47 -8.44
N PHE A 33 2.77 7.69 -7.12
CA PHE A 33 3.33 8.87 -6.48
C PHE A 33 4.51 8.49 -5.59
N ALA A 34 5.56 9.31 -5.60
CA ALA A 34 6.67 9.19 -4.68
C ALA A 34 6.29 9.63 -3.26
N ALA A 35 5.48 10.68 -3.15
CA ALA A 35 4.87 11.17 -1.91
C ALA A 35 3.72 12.13 -2.23
N VAL A 36 2.82 12.34 -1.26
CA VAL A 36 1.65 13.21 -1.40
C VAL A 36 1.55 14.19 -0.23
N ALA A 37 1.19 15.44 -0.51
CA ALA A 37 0.91 16.45 0.49
C ALA A 37 -0.54 16.94 0.34
N VAL A 38 -1.29 16.94 1.45
CA VAL A 38 -2.71 17.27 1.49
C VAL A 38 -2.88 18.48 2.39
N ARG A 39 -3.07 19.65 1.80
CA ARG A 39 -3.40 20.86 2.54
C ARG A 39 -4.90 20.99 2.69
N ASN A 40 -5.34 21.05 3.93
CA ASN A 40 -6.73 21.26 4.29
C ASN A 40 -7.71 20.32 3.53
N GLY A 41 -7.47 19.01 3.59
CA GLY A 41 -8.34 17.99 3.00
C GLY A 41 -8.10 16.61 3.62
N TYR A 42 -8.93 15.65 3.23
CA TYR A 42 -8.84 14.24 3.60
C TYR A 42 -9.54 13.40 2.51
N PRO A 43 -9.35 12.08 2.42
CA PRO A 43 -10.13 11.27 1.49
C PRO A 43 -11.63 11.41 1.79
N ARG A 44 -12.52 11.24 0.80
CA ARG A 44 -13.98 11.42 0.99
C ARG A 44 -14.63 10.43 1.97
N LYS A 45 -13.93 9.36 2.25
CA LYS A 45 -14.36 8.19 3.00
C LYS A 45 -13.15 7.70 3.80
N PRO A 46 -13.26 7.50 5.13
CA PRO A 46 -12.14 7.03 5.93
C PRO A 46 -11.67 5.64 5.50
N GLU A 47 -12.56 4.81 4.93
CA GLU A 47 -12.26 3.47 4.39
C GLU A 47 -11.13 3.49 3.36
N LEU A 48 -10.99 4.59 2.63
CA LEU A 48 -10.00 4.74 1.58
C LEU A 48 -8.58 4.90 2.13
N THR A 49 -8.40 5.08 3.44
CA THR A 49 -7.09 5.33 4.05
C THR A 49 -6.15 4.14 3.87
N SER A 50 -6.66 2.91 3.94
CA SER A 50 -5.91 1.67 3.61
C SER A 50 -5.33 1.70 2.19
N GLY A 51 -5.94 2.51 1.33
CA GLY A 51 -5.48 2.99 0.04
C GLY A 51 -4.03 3.49 -0.02
N MET A 52 -3.61 4.17 1.05
CA MET A 52 -2.40 5.01 1.09
C MET A 52 -1.14 4.26 1.53
N GLU A 53 -1.23 2.94 1.68
CA GLU A 53 -0.10 2.08 1.96
C GLU A 53 1.08 2.37 1.00
N ARG A 54 2.28 2.60 1.58
CA ARG A 54 3.54 2.90 0.87
C ARG A 54 3.60 4.18 0.04
N VAL A 55 2.60 5.04 0.12
CA VAL A 55 2.71 6.41 -0.40
C VAL A 55 2.84 7.36 0.79
N PRO A 56 4.06 7.80 1.14
CA PRO A 56 4.26 8.77 2.21
C PRO A 56 3.34 9.97 2.02
N THR A 57 2.43 10.17 2.96
CA THR A 57 1.36 11.17 2.85
C THR A 57 1.42 12.12 4.02
N MET A 58 1.55 13.42 3.74
CA MET A 58 1.49 14.46 4.75
C MET A 58 0.16 15.20 4.69
N PHE A 59 -0.58 15.23 5.79
CA PHE A 59 -1.76 16.08 5.96
C PHE A 59 -1.38 17.33 6.73
N LEU A 60 -1.76 18.49 6.20
CA LEU A 60 -1.52 19.79 6.80
C LEU A 60 -2.85 20.50 7.07
N MET A 61 -3.01 21.02 8.28
CA MET A 61 -4.18 21.77 8.69
C MET A 61 -3.79 22.88 9.67
N ARG A 62 -4.70 23.83 9.90
CA ARG A 62 -4.55 24.83 10.96
C ARG A 62 -5.43 24.50 12.16
N GLU A 63 -4.94 24.84 13.35
CA GLU A 63 -5.79 24.90 14.53
C GLU A 63 -6.99 25.80 14.29
N GLY A 64 -8.19 25.36 14.68
CA GLY A 64 -9.42 26.13 14.52
C GLY A 64 -10.02 26.11 13.11
N SER A 65 -9.33 25.55 12.11
CA SER A 65 -9.89 25.37 10.76
C SER A 65 -11.17 24.55 10.78
N GLU A 66 -12.04 24.70 9.78
CA GLU A 66 -13.27 23.88 9.66
C GLU A 66 -12.97 22.38 9.78
N LEU A 67 -11.77 21.92 9.35
CA LEU A 67 -11.30 20.54 9.49
C LEU A 67 -11.06 20.07 10.92
N THR A 68 -10.82 20.98 11.86
CA THR A 68 -10.58 20.67 13.28
C THR A 68 -11.84 20.76 14.14
N THR A 69 -12.99 21.15 13.57
CA THR A 69 -14.27 21.26 14.28
C THR A 69 -14.95 19.89 14.48
N ALA A 70 -15.85 19.79 15.46
CA ALA A 70 -16.34 18.53 16.06
C ALA A 70 -16.83 17.44 15.08
N GLY A 71 -17.41 17.80 13.93
CA GLY A 71 -17.85 16.83 12.91
C GLY A 71 -16.73 16.26 12.05
N ARG A 72 -15.66 17.03 11.82
CA ARG A 72 -14.49 16.62 11.03
C ARG A 72 -13.41 15.97 11.88
N LYS A 73 -13.37 16.28 13.18
CA LYS A 73 -12.51 15.54 14.14
C LYS A 73 -12.89 14.06 14.22
N ALA A 74 -14.17 13.71 14.32
CA ALA A 74 -14.60 12.31 14.36
C ALA A 74 -14.21 11.55 13.08
N PHE A 75 -14.32 12.21 11.92
CA PHE A 75 -13.86 11.66 10.64
C PHE A 75 -12.35 11.40 10.65
N PHE A 76 -11.57 12.37 11.11
CA PHE A 76 -10.12 12.25 11.20
C PHE A 76 -9.69 11.16 12.20
N ASP A 77 -10.37 11.07 13.35
CA ASP A 77 -10.14 10.01 14.32
C ASP A 77 -10.43 8.63 13.70
N ASP A 78 -11.50 8.48 12.90
CA ASP A 78 -11.79 7.23 12.17
C ASP A 78 -10.75 6.93 11.08
N MET A 79 -10.30 7.95 10.34
CA MET A 79 -9.23 7.84 9.36
C MET A 79 -7.94 7.30 10.01
N MET A 80 -7.52 7.89 11.13
CA MET A 80 -6.33 7.45 11.86
C MET A 80 -6.51 6.10 12.55
N LYS A 81 -7.73 5.78 13.03
CA LYS A 81 -8.05 4.43 13.51
C LYS A 81 -7.83 3.42 12.39
N ARG A 82 -8.40 3.64 11.21
CA ARG A 82 -8.25 2.74 10.05
C ARG A 82 -6.80 2.63 9.59
N ALA A 83 -6.05 3.72 9.58
CA ALA A 83 -4.61 3.69 9.30
C ALA A 83 -3.86 2.75 10.26
N LYS A 84 -4.19 2.83 11.55
CA LYS A 84 -3.60 1.95 12.57
C LYS A 84 -4.08 0.50 12.44
N ASP A 85 -5.36 0.28 12.16
CA ASP A 85 -5.94 -1.05 11.98
C ASP A 85 -5.25 -1.81 10.84
N VAL A 86 -4.79 -1.08 9.81
CA VAL A 86 -4.05 -1.65 8.66
C VAL A 86 -2.53 -1.45 8.75
N GLY A 87 -2.01 -0.83 9.81
CA GLY A 87 -0.59 -0.70 10.09
C GLY A 87 0.19 0.26 9.18
N ILE A 88 -0.46 1.31 8.68
CA ILE A 88 0.15 2.35 7.80
C ILE A 88 0.28 3.71 8.50
N GLU A 89 0.08 3.78 9.81
CA GLU A 89 0.13 5.03 10.57
C GLU A 89 1.48 5.75 10.44
N ASN A 90 2.56 5.00 10.17
CA ASN A 90 3.90 5.55 9.96
C ASN A 90 4.12 6.12 8.55
N ASP A 91 3.27 5.75 7.58
CA ASP A 91 3.26 6.34 6.23
C ASP A 91 2.54 7.70 6.22
N ILE A 92 1.82 8.03 7.31
CA ILE A 92 1.00 9.24 7.43
C ILE A 92 1.64 10.23 8.40
N LYS A 93 2.02 11.40 7.88
CA LYS A 93 2.50 12.53 8.68
C LYS A 93 1.39 13.55 8.87
N ILE A 94 1.14 13.96 10.11
CA ILE A 94 0.15 15.01 10.43
C ILE A 94 0.90 16.25 10.89
N VAL A 95 0.59 17.39 10.28
CA VAL A 95 1.14 18.70 10.64
C VAL A 95 0.00 19.65 10.93
N THR A 96 -0.03 20.19 12.14
CA THR A 96 -0.99 21.21 12.56
C THR A 96 -0.24 22.52 12.78
N LEU A 97 -0.57 23.53 11.97
CA LEU A 97 -0.04 24.87 12.12
C LEU A 97 -0.90 25.70 13.09
N PRO A 98 -0.35 26.74 13.73
CA PRO A 98 -1.11 27.65 14.55
C PRO A 98 -2.27 28.31 13.79
N ALA A 99 -3.34 28.64 14.53
CA ALA A 99 -4.45 29.43 14.03
C ALA A 99 -3.95 30.79 13.50
N LEU A 100 -4.55 31.29 12.42
CA LEU A 100 -4.28 32.64 11.94
C LEU A 100 -5.04 33.63 12.81
N GLU A 101 -4.34 34.60 13.42
CA GLU A 101 -4.98 35.62 14.26
C GLU A 101 -6.00 36.47 13.48
N LYS A 102 -5.73 36.74 12.20
CA LYS A 102 -6.64 37.41 11.26
C LYS A 102 -6.43 36.86 9.85
N VAL A 103 -7.53 36.49 9.20
CA VAL A 103 -7.56 36.14 7.78
C VAL A 103 -8.21 37.29 7.03
N THR A 104 -7.47 37.96 6.14
CA THR A 104 -8.05 39.04 5.32
C THR A 104 -8.65 38.48 4.03
N PRO A 105 -9.62 39.18 3.40
CA PRO A 105 -10.12 38.80 2.07
C PRO A 105 -9.02 38.70 1.00
N LYS A 106 -7.91 39.44 1.17
CA LYS A 106 -6.74 39.37 0.29
C LYS A 106 -5.98 38.06 0.49
N ASP A 107 -5.89 37.56 1.72
CA ASP A 107 -5.23 36.27 2.03
C ASP A 107 -6.04 35.07 1.54
N MET A 108 -7.37 35.24 1.40
CA MET A 108 -8.29 34.24 0.85
C MET A 108 -8.44 34.31 -0.67
N ALA A 109 -7.82 35.29 -1.34
CA ALA A 109 -8.04 35.50 -2.77
C ALA A 109 -7.56 34.29 -3.58
N GLY A 110 -8.51 33.55 -4.16
CA GLY A 110 -8.23 32.31 -4.90
C GLY A 110 -8.20 31.03 -4.06
N CYS A 111 -8.42 31.12 -2.75
CA CYS A 111 -8.49 29.98 -1.85
C CYS A 111 -9.95 29.74 -1.40
N ALA A 112 -10.47 28.54 -1.65
CA ALA A 112 -11.79 28.13 -1.18
C ALA A 112 -11.81 27.80 0.33
N VAL A 113 -10.63 27.68 0.93
CA VAL A 113 -10.39 27.32 2.33
C VAL A 113 -9.23 28.16 2.88
N GLU A 114 -8.99 28.08 4.18
CA GLU A 114 -7.88 28.80 4.83
C GLU A 114 -6.53 28.58 4.13
N PRO A 115 -5.73 29.65 3.93
CA PRO A 115 -4.46 29.55 3.23
C PRO A 115 -3.41 28.85 4.11
N LEU A 116 -2.67 27.94 3.48
CA LEU A 116 -1.55 27.19 4.05
C LEU A 116 -0.25 27.47 3.26
N LEU A 117 -0.12 28.65 2.67
CA LEU A 117 1.00 29.03 1.79
C LEU A 117 2.35 29.08 2.54
N ASP A 118 2.32 29.39 3.83
CA ASP A 118 3.48 29.41 4.73
C ASP A 118 4.09 28.02 4.98
N ALA A 119 3.33 26.94 4.77
CA ALA A 119 3.85 25.58 4.85
C ALA A 119 4.42 25.07 3.50
N THR A 120 4.78 25.95 2.56
CA THR A 120 5.36 25.53 1.27
C THR A 120 6.70 24.84 1.48
N ASP A 121 7.59 25.43 2.27
CA ASP A 121 8.92 24.87 2.52
C ASP A 121 8.85 23.51 3.24
N ASP A 122 7.93 23.36 4.21
CA ASP A 122 7.71 22.09 4.90
C ASP A 122 7.19 20.99 3.96
N VAL A 123 6.32 21.36 3.00
CA VAL A 123 5.84 20.42 1.98
C VAL A 123 6.96 20.00 1.05
N VAL A 124 7.75 20.94 0.55
CA VAL A 124 8.89 20.62 -0.32
C VAL A 124 9.89 19.72 0.43
N ALA A 125 10.25 20.07 1.67
CA ALA A 125 11.16 19.30 2.50
C ALA A 125 10.66 17.88 2.80
N PHE A 126 9.34 17.70 2.90
CA PHE A 126 8.74 16.37 3.04
C PHE A 126 8.74 15.58 1.73
N LEU A 127 8.39 16.20 0.60
CA LEU A 127 8.25 15.49 -0.68
C LEU A 127 9.62 15.12 -1.28
N GLU A 128 10.58 16.05 -1.26
CA GLU A 128 11.87 15.94 -1.94
C GLU A 128 12.68 14.66 -1.66
N PRO A 129 12.79 14.12 -0.43
CA PRO A 129 13.59 12.92 -0.18
C PRO A 129 12.98 11.63 -0.75
N HIS A 130 11.67 11.62 -1.04
CA HIS A 130 10.98 10.39 -1.42
C HIS A 130 11.17 10.05 -2.90
N ARG A 131 11.26 8.76 -3.20
CA ARG A 131 11.34 8.21 -4.55
C ARG A 131 10.36 7.05 -4.68
N LEU A 132 9.64 7.01 -5.79
CA LEU A 132 8.79 5.87 -6.13
C LEU A 132 9.68 4.67 -6.50
N VAL A 133 9.44 3.54 -5.83
CA VAL A 133 10.04 2.25 -6.17
C VAL A 133 9.07 1.47 -7.04
N SER A 134 9.29 1.47 -8.36
CA SER A 134 8.35 0.88 -9.34
C SER A 134 8.19 -0.64 -9.20
N TYR A 135 9.25 -1.32 -8.75
CA TYR A 135 9.32 -2.78 -8.58
C TYR A 135 9.91 -3.12 -7.21
N PRO A 136 9.13 -2.94 -6.14
CA PRO A 136 9.60 -3.21 -4.79
C PRO A 136 9.82 -4.71 -4.58
N ASP A 137 10.82 -5.07 -3.79
CA ASP A 137 11.05 -6.46 -3.40
C ASP A 137 10.08 -6.92 -2.29
N THR A 138 9.60 -5.99 -1.46
CA THR A 138 8.57 -6.24 -0.47
C THR A 138 7.23 -5.65 -0.87
N ILE A 139 6.16 -6.31 -0.44
CA ILE A 139 4.80 -5.81 -0.51
C ILE A 139 4.12 -6.07 0.81
N ARG A 140 3.14 -5.23 1.08
CA ARG A 140 2.05 -5.55 1.98
C ARG A 140 0.77 -5.07 1.30
N VAL A 141 -0.30 -5.82 1.50
CA VAL A 141 -1.65 -5.50 1.06
C VAL A 141 -2.54 -5.73 2.25
N THR A 142 -2.86 -4.66 2.97
CA THR A 142 -3.77 -4.73 4.10
C THR A 142 -5.06 -3.99 3.76
N THR A 143 -6.20 -4.68 3.85
CA THR A 143 -7.50 -4.10 3.47
C THR A 143 -8.66 -4.67 4.27
N ASN A 144 -9.70 -3.86 4.43
CA ASN A 144 -11.03 -4.26 4.88
C ASN A 144 -12.12 -3.85 3.87
N ASP A 145 -11.75 -3.63 2.61
CA ASP A 145 -12.65 -3.25 1.53
C ASP A 145 -12.24 -3.95 0.23
N ARG A 146 -13.23 -4.59 -0.42
CA ARG A 146 -13.03 -5.39 -1.63
C ARG A 146 -12.52 -4.58 -2.82
N ASN A 147 -12.72 -3.26 -2.82
CA ASN A 147 -12.24 -2.36 -3.86
C ASN A 147 -10.72 -2.17 -3.81
N PHE A 148 -10.08 -2.41 -2.66
CA PHE A 148 -8.64 -2.23 -2.46
C PHE A 148 -7.90 -3.57 -2.45
N SER A 149 -7.92 -4.22 -3.61
CA SER A 149 -7.35 -5.56 -3.77
C SER A 149 -6.01 -5.58 -4.51
N LYS A 150 -5.53 -4.49 -5.11
CA LYS A 150 -4.25 -4.46 -5.85
C LYS A 150 -3.24 -3.51 -5.21
N ARG A 151 -2.01 -3.98 -5.07
CA ARG A 151 -0.81 -3.17 -4.76
C ARG A 151 0.37 -3.67 -5.55
N ALA A 152 1.11 -2.75 -6.16
CA ALA A 152 2.32 -3.04 -6.92
C ALA A 152 2.13 -4.24 -7.86
N TRP A 153 2.82 -5.35 -7.58
CA TRP A 153 2.84 -6.58 -8.36
C TRP A 153 1.88 -7.66 -7.87
N VAL A 154 0.93 -7.35 -6.97
CA VAL A 154 -0.06 -8.32 -6.45
C VAL A 154 -1.48 -7.78 -6.57
N ARG A 155 -2.43 -8.65 -6.95
CA ARG A 155 -3.87 -8.41 -6.78
C ARG A 155 -4.56 -9.58 -6.09
N LEU A 156 -5.19 -9.32 -4.95
CA LEU A 156 -6.09 -10.26 -4.27
C LEU A 156 -7.29 -10.58 -5.17
N ARG A 157 -7.65 -11.85 -5.26
CA ARG A 157 -8.75 -12.36 -6.12
C ARG A 157 -9.89 -12.92 -5.31
N ARG A 158 -9.56 -13.72 -4.28
CA ARG A 158 -10.53 -14.30 -3.35
C ARG A 158 -10.01 -14.08 -1.94
N PHE A 159 -10.78 -13.38 -1.13
CA PHE A 159 -10.47 -13.04 0.25
C PHE A 159 -11.76 -12.74 0.99
N GLU A 160 -11.73 -12.92 2.30
CA GLU A 160 -12.87 -12.70 3.18
C GLU A 160 -12.70 -11.41 3.95
N VAL A 161 -13.64 -10.52 3.71
CA VAL A 161 -13.78 -9.29 4.47
C VAL A 161 -14.96 -9.55 5.38
N GLY A 162 -14.69 -9.87 6.65
CA GLY A 162 -15.72 -10.16 7.64
C GLY A 162 -16.44 -8.90 8.13
N ASP A 163 -17.50 -9.09 8.92
CA ASP A 163 -18.14 -7.99 9.65
C ASP A 163 -17.23 -7.56 10.83
N GLY A 164 -16.91 -6.27 10.93
CA GLY A 164 -16.09 -5.72 12.03
C GLY A 164 -14.60 -5.54 11.69
N ASP A 165 -13.71 -5.94 12.61
CA ASP A 165 -12.25 -5.73 12.53
C ASP A 165 -11.51 -6.84 11.75
N THR A 166 -12.18 -7.62 10.90
CA THR A 166 -11.50 -8.65 10.09
C THR A 166 -10.58 -7.98 9.07
N VAL A 167 -9.28 -8.09 9.31
CA VAL A 167 -8.25 -7.56 8.42
C VAL A 167 -7.86 -8.64 7.41
N VAL A 168 -7.88 -8.28 6.14
CA VAL A 168 -7.23 -9.05 5.08
C VAL A 168 -5.79 -8.56 5.03
N ASP A 169 -4.83 -9.42 5.32
CA ASP A 169 -3.40 -9.06 5.29
C ASP A 169 -2.63 -10.03 4.39
N LEU A 170 -1.86 -9.47 3.47
CA LEU A 170 -0.89 -10.21 2.67
C LEU A 170 0.43 -9.47 2.73
N LYS A 171 1.42 -10.05 3.41
CA LYS A 171 2.81 -9.58 3.35
C LYS A 171 3.58 -10.46 2.39
N GLY A 172 4.47 -9.86 1.62
CA GLY A 172 5.25 -10.57 0.63
C GLY A 172 6.65 -10.03 0.49
N LYS A 173 7.58 -10.93 0.18
CA LYS A 173 8.96 -10.59 -0.11
C LYS A 173 9.46 -11.43 -1.28
N ILE A 174 10.19 -10.79 -2.18
CA ILE A 174 10.86 -11.41 -3.31
C ILE A 174 12.33 -11.58 -2.96
N ASP A 175 12.82 -12.82 -3.08
CA ASP A 175 14.25 -13.12 -3.11
C ASP A 175 14.69 -13.44 -4.54
N LYS A 176 15.35 -12.48 -5.16
CA LYS A 176 15.87 -12.61 -6.53
C LYS A 176 16.98 -13.65 -6.66
N LYS A 177 17.72 -13.94 -5.57
CA LYS A 177 18.83 -14.91 -5.62
C LYS A 177 18.31 -16.34 -5.76
N THR A 178 17.26 -16.64 -5.01
CA THR A 178 16.62 -17.96 -5.02
C THR A 178 15.45 -18.07 -5.99
N ASN A 179 15.01 -16.95 -6.57
CA ASN A 179 13.84 -16.86 -7.45
C ASN A 179 12.53 -17.22 -6.72
N THR A 180 12.41 -16.74 -5.47
CA THR A 180 11.34 -17.11 -4.54
C THR A 180 10.50 -15.91 -4.17
N ILE A 181 9.19 -16.10 -4.05
CA ILE A 181 8.24 -15.18 -3.42
C ILE A 181 7.78 -15.83 -2.12
N GLU A 182 8.11 -15.22 -0.99
CA GLU A 182 7.66 -15.65 0.34
C GLU A 182 6.51 -14.76 0.79
N LEU A 183 5.44 -15.38 1.30
CA LEU A 183 4.21 -14.69 1.65
C LEU A 183 3.71 -15.13 3.02
N GLU A 184 3.20 -14.17 3.77
CA GLU A 184 2.34 -14.38 4.93
C GLU A 184 0.94 -13.88 4.53
N ALA A 185 -0.06 -14.75 4.65
CA ALA A 185 -1.41 -14.49 4.18
C ALA A 185 -2.44 -14.81 5.27
N GLU A 186 -3.32 -13.85 5.55
CA GLU A 186 -4.44 -13.97 6.48
C GLU A 186 -5.74 -13.54 5.78
N ASN A 187 -6.78 -14.39 5.83
CA ASN A 187 -8.05 -14.19 5.13
C ASN A 187 -7.94 -14.01 3.60
N VAL A 188 -6.85 -14.49 2.99
CA VAL A 188 -6.60 -14.46 1.55
C VAL A 188 -6.55 -15.89 0.99
N PHE A 189 -7.42 -16.18 0.01
CA PHE A 189 -7.57 -17.51 -0.57
C PHE A 189 -7.09 -17.62 -2.01
N ALA A 190 -6.91 -16.49 -2.71
CA ALA A 190 -6.30 -16.45 -4.04
C ALA A 190 -5.78 -15.05 -4.37
N PHE A 191 -4.69 -14.99 -5.11
CA PHE A 191 -4.12 -13.74 -5.64
C PHE A 191 -3.45 -13.96 -6.99
N THR A 192 -3.31 -12.88 -7.75
CA THR A 192 -2.55 -12.84 -9.00
C THR A 192 -1.29 -12.02 -8.79
N PHE A 193 -0.14 -12.61 -9.13
CA PHE A 193 1.10 -11.86 -9.34
C PHE A 193 1.16 -11.28 -10.73
N PHE A 194 1.73 -10.10 -10.84
CA PHE A 194 2.15 -9.46 -12.08
C PHE A 194 3.68 -9.36 -12.05
N LEU A 195 4.36 -10.09 -12.90
CA LEU A 195 5.80 -10.30 -12.82
C LEU A 195 6.51 -9.78 -14.08
N ASN A 196 7.81 -9.54 -13.95
CA ASN A 196 8.73 -9.25 -15.03
C ASN A 196 10.16 -9.61 -14.60
N ASP A 197 11.10 -9.44 -15.53
CA ASP A 197 12.52 -9.75 -15.34
C ASP A 197 13.27 -8.81 -14.37
N VAL A 198 12.64 -7.70 -13.96
CA VAL A 198 13.18 -6.84 -12.90
C VAL A 198 12.89 -7.44 -11.52
N LEU A 199 11.75 -8.11 -11.35
CA LEU A 199 11.33 -8.72 -10.09
C LEU A 199 11.98 -10.10 -9.89
N LEU A 200 11.93 -10.97 -10.89
CA LEU A 200 12.38 -12.36 -10.83
C LEU A 200 12.98 -12.79 -12.18
N ASP A 201 13.82 -13.82 -12.19
CA ASP A 201 14.30 -14.43 -13.43
C ASP A 201 13.23 -15.41 -13.94
N LEU A 202 12.48 -15.00 -14.97
CA LEU A 202 11.36 -15.79 -15.50
C LEU A 202 11.82 -16.93 -16.44
N ASP A 203 13.12 -17.02 -16.75
CA ASP A 203 13.69 -18.17 -17.47
C ASP A 203 14.01 -19.34 -16.52
N ARG A 204 13.90 -19.10 -15.21
CA ARG A 204 14.07 -20.09 -14.14
C ARG A 204 12.73 -20.40 -13.48
N PRO A 205 12.59 -21.59 -12.86
CA PRO A 205 11.45 -21.87 -12.01
C PRO A 205 11.30 -20.82 -10.91
N VAL A 206 10.11 -20.26 -10.78
CA VAL A 206 9.70 -19.39 -9.68
C VAL A 206 9.10 -20.25 -8.59
N THR A 207 9.51 -20.03 -7.36
CA THR A 207 8.92 -20.67 -6.17
C THR A 207 8.02 -19.67 -5.46
N VAL A 208 6.80 -20.08 -5.12
CA VAL A 208 5.91 -19.28 -4.28
C VAL A 208 5.65 -20.06 -2.99
N MET A 209 5.97 -19.45 -1.86
CA MET A 209 5.69 -19.95 -0.53
C MET A 209 4.63 -19.09 0.13
N VAL A 210 3.62 -19.72 0.71
CA VAL A 210 2.56 -19.07 1.49
C VAL A 210 2.53 -19.72 2.86
N ASN A 211 2.70 -18.92 3.92
CA ASN A 211 2.70 -19.37 5.31
C ASN A 211 3.62 -20.60 5.52
N GLY A 212 4.85 -20.52 5.00
CA GLY A 212 5.85 -21.59 5.10
C GLY A 212 5.65 -22.78 4.14
N ARG A 213 4.56 -22.86 3.38
CA ARG A 213 4.26 -23.98 2.49
C ARG A 213 4.39 -23.60 1.02
N THR A 214 4.92 -24.51 0.21
CA THR A 214 5.01 -24.32 -1.25
C THR A 214 3.62 -24.32 -1.88
N ALA A 215 3.21 -23.17 -2.41
CA ALA A 215 1.96 -22.99 -3.14
C ALA A 215 2.15 -23.19 -4.66
N TYR A 216 3.33 -22.87 -5.18
CA TYR A 216 3.66 -23.02 -6.60
C TYR A 216 5.17 -23.22 -6.80
N ILE A 217 5.54 -24.09 -7.75
CA ILE A 217 6.88 -24.20 -8.32
C ILE A 217 6.73 -24.41 -9.83
N GLY A 218 7.36 -23.57 -10.64
CA GLY A 218 7.33 -23.70 -12.09
C GLY A 218 7.84 -22.46 -12.82
N THR A 219 8.06 -22.58 -14.13
CA THR A 219 8.38 -21.43 -14.98
C THR A 219 7.14 -20.61 -15.28
N VAL A 220 7.25 -19.29 -15.25
CA VAL A 220 6.13 -18.38 -15.55
C VAL A 220 6.31 -17.79 -16.95
N GLU A 221 5.37 -18.08 -17.84
CA GLU A 221 5.44 -17.64 -19.23
C GLU A 221 5.22 -16.13 -19.38
N ARG A 222 6.08 -15.48 -20.18
CA ARG A 222 5.90 -14.08 -20.60
C ARG A 222 4.89 -14.00 -21.74
N LYS A 223 3.92 -13.10 -21.64
CA LYS A 223 2.86 -12.89 -22.63
C LYS A 223 2.79 -11.42 -23.01
N LEU A 224 2.86 -11.14 -24.32
CA LEU A 224 2.72 -9.79 -24.86
C LEU A 224 1.35 -9.22 -24.47
N GLU A 225 0.31 -10.05 -24.47
CA GLU A 225 -1.04 -9.70 -24.07
C GLU A 225 -1.08 -9.18 -22.63
N THR A 226 -0.38 -9.82 -21.69
CA THR A 226 -0.29 -9.36 -20.29
C THR A 226 0.34 -7.97 -20.20
N MET A 227 1.40 -7.73 -20.98
CA MET A 227 2.06 -6.42 -21.02
C MET A 227 1.16 -5.34 -21.61
N LEU A 228 0.44 -5.65 -22.69
CA LEU A 228 -0.50 -4.72 -23.33
C LEU A 228 -1.71 -4.43 -22.45
N ASP A 229 -2.24 -5.42 -21.74
CA ASP A 229 -3.34 -5.25 -20.80
C ASP A 229 -2.95 -4.39 -19.60
N ASP A 230 -1.73 -4.55 -19.06
CA ASP A 230 -1.23 -3.70 -17.98
C ASP A 230 -1.08 -2.25 -18.46
N TYR A 231 -0.49 -2.04 -19.65
CA TYR A 231 -0.37 -0.71 -20.25
C TYR A 231 -1.73 -0.06 -20.53
N ARG A 232 -2.70 -0.81 -21.06
CA ARG A 232 -4.06 -0.32 -21.30
C ARG A 232 -4.77 0.05 -20.01
N THR A 233 -4.53 -0.69 -18.93
CA THR A 233 -5.16 -0.42 -17.63
C THR A 233 -4.50 0.77 -16.92
N TYR A 234 -3.18 0.92 -17.07
CA TYR A 234 -2.39 1.96 -16.40
C TYR A 234 -1.51 2.74 -17.38
N PRO A 235 -2.10 3.47 -18.35
CA PRO A 235 -1.35 4.10 -19.45
C PRO A 235 -0.38 5.19 -19.00
N PHE A 236 -0.55 5.71 -17.77
CA PHE A 236 0.30 6.73 -17.16
C PHE A 236 1.51 6.12 -16.41
N LEU A 237 1.53 4.81 -16.21
CA LEU A 237 2.61 4.08 -15.55
C LEU A 237 3.60 3.51 -16.58
N THR A 238 4.02 4.31 -17.56
CA THR A 238 4.92 3.83 -18.63
C THR A 238 6.28 3.31 -18.14
N HIS A 239 6.67 3.67 -16.92
CA HIS A 239 7.88 3.20 -16.26
C HIS A 239 7.69 1.84 -15.55
N ARG A 240 6.47 1.31 -15.53
CA ARG A 240 6.10 0.02 -14.94
C ARG A 240 5.34 -0.83 -15.96
N SER A 241 5.83 -2.03 -16.23
CA SER A 241 5.15 -2.98 -17.10
C SER A 241 5.38 -4.39 -16.61
N TYR A 242 4.34 -5.20 -16.59
CA TYR A 242 4.43 -6.62 -16.26
C TYR A 242 4.28 -7.46 -17.52
N SER A 243 5.24 -8.35 -17.75
CA SER A 243 5.26 -9.24 -18.91
C SER A 243 4.65 -10.60 -18.63
N ALA A 244 4.38 -10.92 -17.36
CA ALA A 244 3.82 -12.20 -16.96
C ALA A 244 2.78 -12.03 -15.84
N SER A 245 1.86 -12.98 -15.74
CA SER A 245 0.92 -13.07 -14.63
C SER A 245 0.79 -14.49 -14.13
N LEU A 246 0.72 -14.66 -12.81
CA LEU A 246 0.58 -15.97 -12.17
C LEU A 246 -0.57 -15.92 -11.17
N LEU A 247 -1.62 -16.72 -11.40
CA LEU A 247 -2.67 -16.95 -10.40
C LEU A 247 -2.20 -18.04 -9.44
N VAL A 248 -2.30 -17.75 -8.14
CA VAL A 248 -2.00 -18.72 -7.08
C VAL A 248 -3.24 -18.85 -6.20
N GLU A 249 -3.64 -20.08 -5.95
CA GLU A 249 -4.66 -20.41 -4.96
C GLU A 249 -3.98 -20.79 -3.65
N VAL A 250 -4.46 -20.22 -2.54
CA VAL A 250 -4.02 -20.59 -1.21
C VAL A 250 -4.87 -21.79 -0.78
N LYS A 251 -4.22 -22.93 -0.62
CA LYS A 251 -4.88 -24.14 -0.11
C LYS A 251 -5.26 -23.93 1.35
N GLU A 252 -6.38 -24.51 1.78
CA GLU A 252 -6.87 -24.38 3.16
C GLU A 252 -5.82 -24.81 4.19
N GLU A 253 -5.00 -25.81 3.88
CA GLU A 253 -3.99 -26.27 4.84
C GLU A 253 -2.87 -25.25 5.05
N ALA A 254 -2.63 -24.34 4.09
CA ALA A 254 -1.68 -23.24 4.24
C ALA A 254 -2.23 -22.07 5.07
N LEU A 255 -3.53 -22.03 5.36
CA LEU A 255 -4.13 -21.02 6.24
C LEU A 255 -4.20 -21.47 7.70
N ALA A 256 -3.99 -22.75 7.98
CA ALA A 256 -3.92 -23.28 9.34
C ALA A 256 -2.56 -22.95 9.99
N PRO A 257 -2.52 -22.54 11.27
CA PRO A 257 -1.26 -22.37 11.98
C PRO A 257 -0.48 -23.68 11.97
N GLU A 258 0.86 -23.62 11.82
CA GLU A 258 1.70 -24.82 11.95
C GLU A 258 1.43 -25.45 13.33
N THR A 259 0.94 -26.70 13.33
CA THR A 259 0.95 -27.49 14.55
C THR A 259 2.39 -27.58 15.02
N PRO A 260 2.70 -27.23 16.28
CA PRO A 260 4.04 -27.41 16.82
C PRO A 260 4.45 -28.86 16.57
N LYS A 261 5.62 -29.07 15.97
CA LYS A 261 6.21 -30.41 15.92
C LYS A 261 6.33 -30.87 17.37
N GLU A 262 5.61 -31.92 17.74
CA GLU A 262 5.90 -32.64 18.98
C GLU A 262 7.36 -33.10 18.87
N ASP A 263 8.24 -32.46 19.62
CA ASP A 263 9.59 -32.94 19.83
C ASP A 263 9.48 -34.34 20.41
N GLY A 264 9.80 -35.33 19.59
CA GLY A 264 9.83 -36.73 19.98
C GLY A 264 10.74 -36.88 21.19
N GLN A 265 10.15 -37.18 22.35
CA GLN A 265 10.91 -37.68 23.48
C GLN A 265 11.49 -39.03 23.09
N GLY A 266 12.80 -39.02 22.94
CA GLY A 266 13.61 -40.16 22.58
C GLY A 266 13.49 -41.30 23.57
N ALA A 267 13.72 -42.50 23.02
CA ALA A 267 13.93 -43.73 23.72
C ALA A 267 14.98 -43.58 24.84
N GLY A 268 14.58 -43.92 26.05
CA GLY A 268 15.46 -44.29 27.15
C GLY A 268 15.36 -45.79 27.38
N GLU A 269 16.21 -46.55 26.70
CA GLU A 269 16.64 -47.88 27.10
C GLU A 269 17.47 -47.72 28.39
N GLU A 270 17.03 -48.30 29.51
CA GLU A 270 17.96 -48.78 30.54
C GLU A 270 17.50 -50.17 31.02
N ALA A 271 18.33 -51.15 30.68
CA ALA A 271 18.26 -52.52 31.14
C ALA A 271 19.17 -52.69 32.38
N GLY A 272 18.74 -53.57 33.30
CA GLY A 272 19.55 -54.13 34.39
C GLY A 272 19.17 -53.55 35.76
N GLY A 273 18.71 -54.31 36.75
CA GLY A 273 18.92 -55.71 37.05
C GLY A 273 19.63 -55.85 38.40
N LYS A 274 18.86 -55.84 39.50
CA LYS A 274 18.98 -56.66 40.72
C LYS A 274 18.12 -56.08 41.84
#